data_AF-A0A6A6JTS9-F1
#
_entry.id   AF-A0A6A6JTS9-F1
#
_cell.length_a   1.000
_cell.length_b   1.000
_cell.length_c   1.000
_cell.angle_alpha   90.00
_cell.angle_beta   90.00
_cell.angle_gamma   90.00
#
_symmetry.space_group_name_H-M   'P 1'
#
loop_
_entity.id
_entity.type
_entity.pdbx_description
1 polymer ?
#
loop_
_entity_poly.entity_id
_entity_poly.type
_entity_poly.pdbx_seq_one_letter_code
_entity_poly.pdbx_strand_id
1 'polypeptide(L)'
;MSGYTDDAINAKLASLNETTESIVSVSQWILFYRKNAERTAQVWTQKINTCHSSKKLPLIYVANEVVQQSRIKKKEEFIRAFEPLIAEATVTAFKTATPSSAQEKIRRVVDVWRDRQIFRPDILQQIDAGMASRAPSRKQALGGSLYANASVPPELASVAPLATTLQKADSSTKPAVDEANRDYEKLTNPNNAIPTPPVHAAGLATLVKKLATAEGAVAESIKARQALISGLEKLLDTNKAKLSAEEAQVAELRARKSAIEGRKREVEEAILKGLSVEDQHAISAAPLSVSGGFGTNAESSLQRPNIEALTPPPVESFTPVGSPQPFVPNDVLPEPAAEPIEPIAVPAPPGTTATSTAPVTGIGSPKPPQDVDLSAKITQATPAGDGMNGAVEYHDRSAKKRKLSRSLGEDEMAAFEGDNEIQGLDERMGSLI
;
A
#
# COMPACT_ATOMS: atom_id res chain seq x y z
N MET A 1 -23.56 -4.78 -31.47
CA MET A 1 -22.96 -3.89 -30.44
C MET A 1 -22.74 -4.72 -29.19
N SER A 2 -21.53 -4.74 -28.64
CA SER A 2 -21.24 -5.43 -27.36
C SER A 2 -22.02 -4.75 -26.24
N GLY A 3 -22.81 -5.52 -25.49
CA GLY A 3 -23.64 -5.03 -24.38
C GLY A 3 -22.81 -4.47 -23.22
N TYR A 4 -23.46 -3.73 -22.32
CA TYR A 4 -22.80 -3.25 -21.11
C TYR A 4 -22.62 -4.39 -20.11
N THR A 5 -21.37 -4.73 -19.82
CA THR A 5 -20.97 -5.62 -18.72
C THR A 5 -19.75 -5.01 -18.02
N ASP A 6 -19.51 -5.40 -16.78
CA ASP A 6 -18.33 -4.93 -16.02
C ASP A 6 -17.01 -5.30 -16.72
N ASP A 7 -16.95 -6.46 -17.37
CA ASP A 7 -15.79 -6.88 -18.15
C ASP A 7 -15.60 -6.01 -19.40
N ALA A 8 -16.69 -5.61 -20.06
CA ALA A 8 -16.62 -4.75 -21.24
C ALA A 8 -16.09 -3.35 -20.90
N ILE A 9 -16.56 -2.74 -19.80
CA ILE A 9 -16.01 -1.45 -19.34
C ILE A 9 -14.57 -1.62 -18.84
N ASN A 10 -14.24 -2.68 -18.11
CA ASN A 10 -12.88 -2.94 -17.66
C ASN A 10 -11.89 -3.10 -18.82
N ALA A 11 -12.28 -3.83 -19.86
CA ALA A 11 -11.49 -4.01 -21.07
C ALA A 11 -11.27 -2.67 -21.80
N LYS A 12 -12.33 -1.85 -21.94
CA LYS A 12 -12.23 -0.50 -22.53
C LYS A 12 -11.32 0.42 -21.73
N LEU A 13 -11.45 0.44 -20.41
CA LEU A 13 -10.59 1.24 -19.54
C LEU A 13 -9.13 0.74 -19.57
N ALA A 14 -8.91 -0.57 -19.75
CA ALA A 14 -7.57 -1.15 -19.87
C ALA A 14 -6.88 -0.78 -21.20
N SER A 15 -7.65 -0.72 -22.30
CA SER A 15 -7.12 -0.39 -23.63
C SER A 15 -6.88 1.11 -23.86
N LEU A 16 -7.25 1.98 -22.91
CA LEU A 16 -7.05 3.43 -23.00
C LEU A 16 -5.59 3.84 -23.18
N ASN A 17 -5.37 4.84 -24.03
CA ASN A 17 -4.10 5.54 -24.18
C ASN A 17 -4.33 7.07 -24.15
N GLU A 18 -3.27 7.88 -24.24
CA GLU A 18 -3.38 9.34 -24.21
C GLU A 18 -3.90 9.97 -25.51
N THR A 19 -4.16 9.18 -26.57
CA THR A 19 -4.66 9.74 -27.84
C THR A 19 -6.10 10.22 -27.71
N THR A 20 -6.40 11.35 -28.33
CA THR A 20 -7.75 11.93 -28.34
C THR A 20 -8.78 10.95 -28.90
N GLU A 21 -8.44 10.21 -29.96
CA GLU A 21 -9.34 9.22 -30.56
C GLU A 21 -9.73 8.10 -29.58
N SER A 22 -8.76 7.54 -28.84
CA SER A 22 -9.02 6.51 -27.84
C SER A 22 -9.94 7.03 -26.72
N ILE A 23 -9.64 8.22 -26.19
CA ILE A 23 -10.40 8.85 -25.11
C ILE A 23 -11.83 9.14 -25.57
N VAL A 24 -12.01 9.75 -26.74
CA VAL A 24 -13.33 10.11 -27.28
C VAL A 24 -14.14 8.87 -27.59
N SER A 25 -13.56 7.86 -28.25
CA SER A 25 -14.25 6.61 -28.62
C SER A 25 -14.77 5.87 -27.38
N VAL A 26 -13.94 5.71 -26.34
CA VAL A 26 -14.36 5.08 -25.07
C VAL A 26 -15.41 5.92 -24.35
N SER A 27 -15.25 7.25 -24.31
CA SER A 27 -16.20 8.15 -23.68
C SER A 27 -17.56 8.13 -24.37
N GLN A 28 -17.60 8.05 -25.70
CA GLN A 28 -18.85 7.91 -26.46
C GLN A 28 -19.58 6.61 -26.12
N TRP A 29 -18.85 5.49 -26.03
CA TRP A 29 -19.43 4.21 -25.61
C TRP A 29 -19.97 4.29 -24.18
N ILE A 30 -19.24 4.91 -23.25
CA ILE A 30 -19.70 5.14 -21.87
C ILE A 30 -20.99 5.98 -21.86
N LEU A 31 -21.01 7.10 -22.59
CA LEU A 31 -22.15 8.01 -22.67
C LEU A 31 -23.40 7.35 -23.29
N PHE A 32 -23.22 6.38 -24.19
CA PHE A 32 -24.31 5.58 -24.74
C PHE A 32 -25.00 4.76 -23.65
N TYR A 33 -24.23 4.17 -22.72
CA TYR A 33 -24.73 3.40 -21.58
C TYR A 33 -24.95 4.24 -20.31
N ARG A 34 -25.53 5.44 -20.45
CA ARG A 34 -25.78 6.36 -19.30
C ARG A 34 -26.57 5.75 -18.14
N LYS A 35 -27.43 4.75 -18.40
CA LYS A 35 -28.20 4.06 -17.35
C LYS A 35 -27.30 3.35 -16.35
N ASN A 36 -26.06 3.05 -16.75
CA ASN A 36 -25.05 2.40 -15.94
C ASN A 36 -24.01 3.40 -15.41
N ALA A 37 -24.34 4.70 -15.32
CA ALA A 37 -23.41 5.74 -14.91
C ALA A 37 -22.77 5.47 -13.53
N GLU A 38 -23.58 5.07 -12.54
CA GLU A 38 -23.10 4.73 -11.21
C GLU A 38 -22.12 3.54 -11.25
N ARG A 39 -22.50 2.46 -11.93
CA ARG A 39 -21.62 1.30 -12.08
C ARG A 39 -20.33 1.65 -12.81
N THR A 40 -20.40 2.48 -13.84
CA THR A 40 -19.24 2.95 -14.59
C THR A 40 -18.30 3.75 -13.69
N ALA A 41 -18.83 4.67 -12.87
CA ALA A 41 -18.03 5.48 -11.95
C ALA A 41 -17.34 4.61 -10.89
N GLN A 42 -18.03 3.59 -10.37
CA GLN A 42 -17.45 2.62 -9.44
C GLN A 42 -16.30 1.81 -10.08
N VAL A 43 -16.51 1.23 -11.26
CA VAL A 43 -15.48 0.46 -11.97
C VAL A 43 -14.29 1.36 -12.35
N TRP A 44 -14.55 2.58 -12.79
CA TRP A 44 -13.50 3.57 -13.05
C TRP A 44 -12.67 3.87 -11.80
N THR A 45 -13.31 4.04 -10.64
CA THR A 45 -12.63 4.29 -9.36
C THR A 45 -11.81 3.07 -8.91
N GLN A 46 -12.34 1.86 -9.08
CA GLN A 46 -11.54 0.65 -8.82
C GLN A 46 -10.32 0.59 -9.73
N LYS A 47 -10.48 0.93 -11.02
CA LYS A 47 -9.41 0.91 -12.00
C LYS A 47 -8.35 1.98 -11.71
N ILE A 48 -8.76 3.19 -11.34
CA ILE A 48 -7.82 4.27 -11.01
C ILE A 48 -7.02 3.97 -9.75
N ASN A 49 -7.54 3.16 -8.83
CA ASN A 49 -6.83 2.75 -7.63
C ASN A 49 -5.84 1.60 -7.89
N THR A 50 -6.13 0.72 -8.85
CA THR A 50 -5.37 -0.52 -9.10
C THR A 50 -4.40 -0.45 -10.28
N CYS A 51 -4.61 0.45 -11.26
CA CYS A 51 -3.76 0.53 -12.45
C CYS A 51 -2.38 1.14 -12.20
N HIS A 52 -1.42 0.87 -13.09
CA HIS A 52 -0.09 1.49 -13.10
C HIS A 52 -0.13 3.01 -13.32
N SER A 53 0.94 3.71 -12.92
CA SER A 53 1.04 5.19 -12.98
C SER A 53 0.80 5.75 -14.39
N SER A 54 1.26 5.06 -15.43
CA SER A 54 1.08 5.44 -16.85
C SER A 54 -0.39 5.46 -17.32
N LYS A 55 -1.29 4.77 -16.63
CA LYS A 55 -2.73 4.69 -16.98
C LYS A 55 -3.59 5.70 -16.22
N LYS A 56 -3.07 6.34 -15.17
CA LYS A 56 -3.83 7.28 -14.31
C LYS A 56 -4.35 8.47 -15.12
N LEU A 57 -3.48 9.08 -15.92
CA LEU A 57 -3.82 10.27 -16.70
C LEU A 57 -4.87 9.99 -17.79
N PRO A 58 -4.74 8.96 -18.66
CA PRO A 58 -5.82 8.57 -19.58
C PRO A 58 -7.17 8.33 -18.90
N LEU A 59 -7.18 7.72 -17.71
CA LEU A 59 -8.41 7.50 -16.94
C LEU A 59 -9.04 8.81 -16.47
N ILE A 60 -8.24 9.77 -16.01
CA ILE A 60 -8.71 11.12 -15.65
C ILE A 60 -9.29 11.84 -16.88
N TYR A 61 -8.66 11.71 -18.05
CA TYR A 61 -9.16 12.31 -19.29
C TYR A 61 -10.50 11.73 -19.75
N VAL A 62 -10.70 10.42 -19.62
CA VAL A 62 -12.02 9.82 -19.93
C VAL A 62 -13.09 10.30 -18.96
N ALA A 63 -12.80 10.33 -17.65
CA ALA A 63 -13.74 10.87 -16.68
C ALA A 63 -14.11 12.31 -17.02
N ASN A 64 -13.10 13.14 -17.34
CA ASN A 64 -13.28 14.52 -17.77
C ASN A 64 -14.17 14.65 -19.01
N GLU A 65 -13.90 13.90 -20.08
CA GLU A 65 -14.71 13.94 -21.31
C GLU A 65 -16.16 13.52 -21.03
N VAL A 66 -16.36 12.45 -20.24
CA VAL A 66 -17.68 11.96 -19.87
C VAL A 66 -18.46 13.01 -19.09
N VAL A 67 -17.92 13.58 -18.01
CA VAL A 67 -18.66 14.55 -17.17
C VAL A 67 -18.96 15.85 -17.90
N GLN A 68 -18.04 16.32 -18.75
CA GLN A 68 -18.24 17.51 -19.56
C GLN A 68 -19.32 17.30 -20.63
N GLN A 69 -19.25 16.20 -21.39
CA GLN A 69 -20.28 15.87 -22.38
C GLN A 69 -21.64 15.63 -21.74
N SER A 70 -21.65 15.02 -20.54
CA SER A 70 -22.87 14.86 -19.75
C SER A 70 -23.49 16.23 -19.41
N ARG A 71 -22.67 17.19 -18.96
CA ARG A 71 -23.11 18.57 -18.67
C ARG A 71 -23.66 19.27 -19.91
N ILE A 72 -22.94 19.23 -21.04
CA ILE A 72 -23.34 19.85 -22.31
C ILE A 72 -24.69 19.29 -22.80
N LYS A 73 -24.87 17.96 -22.68
CA LYS A 73 -26.10 17.27 -23.09
C LYS A 73 -27.22 17.36 -22.04
N LYS A 74 -27.03 18.11 -20.95
CA LYS A 74 -27.97 18.26 -19.82
C LYS A 74 -28.40 16.91 -19.22
N LYS A 75 -27.46 15.96 -19.19
CA LYS A 75 -27.61 14.63 -18.61
C LYS A 75 -26.74 14.59 -17.36
N GLU A 76 -27.31 14.71 -16.18
CA GLU A 76 -26.52 14.84 -14.95
C GLU A 76 -26.11 13.50 -14.32
N GLU A 77 -26.51 12.37 -14.89
CA GLU A 77 -26.33 11.04 -14.30
C GLU A 77 -24.86 10.72 -14.04
N PHE A 78 -23.98 11.04 -14.98
CA PHE A 78 -22.54 10.88 -14.78
C PHE A 78 -21.97 11.91 -13.80
N ILE A 79 -22.47 13.14 -13.80
CA ILE A 79 -21.99 14.15 -12.84
C ILE A 79 -22.29 13.68 -11.42
N ARG A 80 -23.54 13.29 -11.14
CA ARG A 80 -23.99 12.76 -9.84
C ARG A 80 -23.28 11.47 -9.44
N ALA A 81 -23.02 10.57 -10.40
CA ALA A 81 -22.31 9.32 -10.14
C ALA A 81 -20.83 9.53 -9.79
N PHE A 82 -20.16 10.48 -10.44
CA PHE A 82 -18.75 10.77 -10.18
C PHE A 82 -18.54 11.70 -8.99
N GLU A 83 -19.50 12.56 -8.65
CA GLU A 83 -19.42 13.55 -7.56
C GLU A 83 -18.86 12.98 -6.23
N PRO A 84 -19.35 11.85 -5.69
CA PRO A 84 -18.82 11.30 -4.43
C PRO A 84 -17.46 10.60 -4.55
N LEU A 85 -17.00 10.30 -5.76
CA LEU A 85 -15.80 9.48 -6.01
C LEU A 85 -14.63 10.29 -6.59
N ILE A 86 -14.93 11.40 -7.27
CA ILE A 86 -13.96 12.14 -8.10
C ILE A 86 -12.84 12.74 -7.26
N ALA A 87 -13.13 13.18 -6.03
CA ALA A 87 -12.15 13.82 -5.18
C ALA A 87 -11.03 12.87 -4.77
N GLU A 88 -11.38 11.74 -4.16
CA GLU A 88 -10.43 10.71 -3.73
C GLU A 88 -9.67 10.11 -4.92
N ALA A 89 -10.39 9.80 -5.99
CA ALA A 89 -9.82 9.22 -7.21
C ALA A 89 -8.77 10.14 -7.85
N THR A 90 -9.08 11.45 -7.98
CA THR A 90 -8.19 12.43 -8.59
C THR A 90 -6.94 12.66 -7.73
N VAL A 91 -7.09 12.72 -6.41
CA VAL A 91 -5.97 12.84 -5.47
C VAL A 91 -5.06 11.61 -5.53
N THR A 92 -5.65 10.41 -5.59
CA THR A 92 -4.90 9.15 -5.74
C THR A 92 -4.14 9.12 -7.07
N ALA A 93 -4.80 9.49 -8.17
CA ALA A 93 -4.18 9.60 -9.49
C ALA A 93 -3.02 10.60 -9.48
N PHE A 94 -3.21 11.78 -8.89
CA PHE A 94 -2.19 12.82 -8.79
C PHE A 94 -0.96 12.34 -8.00
N LYS A 95 -1.17 11.73 -6.83
CA LYS A 95 -0.08 11.28 -5.94
C LYS A 95 0.73 10.12 -6.53
N THR A 96 0.08 9.27 -7.32
CA THR A 96 0.71 8.09 -7.93
C THR A 96 1.17 8.32 -9.37
N ALA A 97 0.78 9.45 -9.99
CA ALA A 97 1.22 9.82 -11.32
C ALA A 97 2.71 10.14 -11.34
N THR A 98 3.42 9.44 -12.22
CA THR A 98 4.82 9.67 -12.57
C THR A 98 4.89 9.63 -14.09
N PRO A 99 5.54 10.60 -14.78
CA PRO A 99 6.35 11.73 -14.28
C PRO A 99 5.54 12.98 -13.85
N SER A 100 6.20 14.01 -13.30
CA SER A 100 5.58 15.27 -12.84
C SER A 100 4.77 16.00 -13.91
N SER A 101 5.07 15.81 -15.20
CA SER A 101 4.26 16.37 -16.29
C SER A 101 2.84 15.80 -16.34
N ALA A 102 2.62 14.56 -15.89
CA ALA A 102 1.28 13.99 -15.76
C ALA A 102 0.50 14.64 -14.60
N GLN A 103 1.18 14.97 -13.51
CA GLN A 103 0.59 15.68 -12.37
C GLN A 103 0.12 17.09 -12.76
N GLU A 104 0.91 17.82 -13.54
CA GLU A 104 0.52 19.14 -14.08
C GLU A 104 -0.71 19.04 -15.01
N LYS A 105 -0.74 18.02 -15.87
CA LYS A 105 -1.91 17.76 -16.72
C LYS A 105 -3.16 17.46 -15.89
N ILE A 106 -3.04 16.69 -14.80
CA ILE A 106 -4.17 16.43 -13.88
C ILE A 106 -4.64 17.73 -13.20
N ARG A 107 -3.74 18.60 -12.74
CA ARG A 107 -4.12 19.91 -12.19
C ARG A 107 -4.92 20.75 -13.19
N ARG A 108 -4.46 20.82 -14.45
CA ARG A 108 -5.19 21.52 -15.52
C ARG A 108 -6.60 20.98 -15.72
N VAL A 109 -6.81 19.67 -15.57
CA VAL A 109 -8.16 19.07 -15.64
C VAL A 109 -9.04 19.58 -14.49
N VAL A 110 -8.50 19.67 -13.28
CA VAL A 110 -9.23 20.23 -12.12
C VAL A 110 -9.57 21.71 -12.34
N ASP A 111 -8.65 22.49 -12.90
CA ASP A 111 -8.91 23.89 -13.26
C ASP A 111 -10.03 24.00 -14.29
N VAL A 112 -10.06 23.13 -15.31
CA VAL A 112 -11.16 23.07 -16.28
C VAL A 112 -12.50 22.73 -15.63
N TRP A 113 -12.53 21.84 -14.62
CA TRP A 113 -13.75 21.56 -13.86
C TRP A 113 -14.24 22.78 -13.07
N ARG A 114 -13.31 23.59 -12.55
CA ARG A 114 -13.60 24.85 -11.85
C ARG A 114 -14.19 25.88 -12.80
N ASP A 115 -13.50 26.15 -13.91
CA ASP A 115 -13.91 27.17 -14.89
C ASP A 115 -15.27 26.86 -15.53
N ARG A 116 -15.53 25.58 -15.79
CA ARG A 116 -16.79 25.11 -16.39
C ARG A 116 -17.87 24.78 -15.36
N GLN A 117 -17.62 24.99 -14.07
CA GLN A 117 -18.53 24.70 -12.96
C GLN A 117 -19.13 23.27 -13.05
N ILE A 118 -18.29 22.29 -13.38
CA ILE A 118 -18.71 20.90 -13.56
C ILE A 118 -19.09 20.29 -12.21
N PHE A 119 -18.20 20.45 -11.23
CA PHE A 119 -18.40 20.03 -9.85
C PHE A 119 -18.56 21.23 -8.93
N ARG A 120 -19.14 21.00 -7.76
CA ARG A 120 -19.32 22.04 -6.75
C ARG A 120 -17.96 22.49 -6.18
N PRO A 121 -17.86 23.74 -5.68
CA PRO A 121 -16.62 24.27 -5.13
C PRO A 121 -16.03 23.47 -3.97
N ASP A 122 -16.86 22.87 -3.11
CA ASP A 122 -16.43 22.05 -1.97
C ASP A 122 -15.63 20.83 -2.39
N ILE A 123 -16.01 20.20 -3.49
CA ILE A 123 -15.34 19.01 -4.03
C ILE A 123 -14.00 19.39 -4.63
N LEU A 124 -13.94 20.52 -5.35
CA LEU A 124 -12.70 21.02 -5.94
C LEU A 124 -11.70 21.42 -4.84
N GLN A 125 -12.17 22.03 -3.76
CA GLN A 125 -11.35 22.36 -2.60
C GLN A 125 -10.79 21.10 -1.91
N GLN A 126 -11.59 20.03 -1.81
CA GLN A 126 -11.10 18.73 -1.29
C GLN A 126 -9.98 18.15 -2.17
N ILE A 127 -10.10 18.28 -3.50
CA ILE A 127 -9.06 17.85 -4.44
C ILE A 127 -7.79 18.67 -4.22
N ASP A 128 -7.89 20.00 -4.16
CA ASP A 128 -6.74 20.90 -3.96
C ASP A 128 -6.00 20.60 -2.64
N ALA A 129 -6.74 20.45 -1.53
CA ALA A 129 -6.17 20.07 -0.24
C ALA A 129 -5.52 18.67 -0.28
N GLY A 130 -6.17 17.73 -0.96
CA GLY A 130 -5.67 16.37 -1.14
C GLY A 130 -4.38 16.33 -1.97
N MET A 131 -4.24 17.17 -3.00
CA MET A 131 -3.02 17.29 -3.82
C MET A 131 -1.88 18.00 -3.09
N ALA A 132 -2.19 18.95 -2.20
CA ALA A 132 -1.18 19.67 -1.39
C ALA A 132 -0.58 18.80 -0.26
N SER A 133 -1.31 17.80 0.23
CA SER A 133 -0.83 16.89 1.28
C SER A 133 0.12 15.80 0.75
N ARG A 134 1.31 15.61 1.36
CA ARG A 134 2.16 14.42 1.16
C ARG A 134 1.49 13.18 1.81
N ALA A 135 1.43 12.05 1.11
CA ALA A 135 0.45 10.95 1.31
C ALA A 135 0.94 9.75 2.19
N PRO A 136 0.13 8.68 2.48
CA PRO A 136 -1.28 8.43 2.05
C PRO A 136 -2.31 7.80 3.05
N SER A 137 -3.60 7.88 2.64
CA SER A 137 -4.76 6.93 2.81
C SER A 137 -5.34 6.64 4.22
N ARG A 138 -6.64 6.50 4.52
CA ARG A 138 -7.94 6.31 3.82
C ARG A 138 -9.04 6.70 4.84
N LYS A 139 -10.08 7.48 4.50
CA LYS A 139 -11.34 7.48 5.30
C LYS A 139 -12.60 7.75 4.48
N GLN A 140 -13.58 6.89 4.76
CA GLN A 140 -14.99 6.99 4.42
C GLN A 140 -15.67 8.20 5.07
N ALA A 141 -16.84 8.50 4.50
CA ALA A 141 -17.56 9.75 4.54
C ALA A 141 -18.31 10.11 5.85
N LEU A 142 -18.31 11.42 6.12
CA LEU A 142 -19.41 12.32 6.49
C LEU A 142 -20.46 11.87 7.53
N GLY A 143 -20.35 12.42 8.74
CA GLY A 143 -21.43 12.50 9.73
C GLY A 143 -20.92 12.99 11.08
N GLY A 144 -21.28 14.21 11.48
CA GLY A 144 -20.64 14.98 12.56
C GLY A 144 -20.59 14.30 13.94
N SER A 145 -19.40 14.33 14.54
CA SER A 145 -19.18 14.39 15.99
C SER A 145 -17.71 14.73 16.21
N LEU A 146 -17.43 15.81 16.95
CA LEU A 146 -16.07 16.32 17.22
C LEU A 146 -15.22 15.41 18.13
N TYR A 147 -15.70 14.18 18.38
CA TYR A 147 -15.00 13.14 19.14
C TYR A 147 -15.24 11.75 18.50
N ALA A 148 -14.99 11.61 17.19
CA ALA A 148 -15.10 10.32 16.52
C ALA A 148 -13.82 9.49 16.76
N ASN A 149 -13.95 8.47 17.62
CA ASN A 149 -12.99 7.40 17.88
C ASN A 149 -11.95 7.24 16.77
N ALA A 150 -10.69 7.54 17.10
CA ALA A 150 -9.56 6.99 16.39
C ALA A 150 -9.72 5.47 16.42
N SER A 151 -10.26 4.87 15.35
CA SER A 151 -10.16 3.43 15.15
C SER A 151 -8.67 3.15 15.05
N VAL A 152 -8.14 2.70 16.18
CA VAL A 152 -6.73 2.39 16.34
C VAL A 152 -6.46 1.23 15.38
N PRO A 153 -5.50 1.34 14.45
CA PRO A 153 -5.12 0.21 13.61
C PRO A 153 -4.86 -1.03 14.48
N PRO A 154 -5.22 -2.25 14.04
CA PRO A 154 -5.07 -3.46 14.84
C PRO A 154 -3.65 -3.67 15.39
N GLU A 155 -2.64 -3.29 14.62
CA GLU A 155 -1.22 -3.35 15.02
C GLU A 155 -0.89 -2.45 16.23
N LEU A 156 -1.66 -1.38 16.45
CA LEU A 156 -1.49 -0.43 17.56
C LEU A 156 -2.46 -0.67 18.72
N ALA A 157 -3.34 -1.68 18.61
CA ALA A 157 -4.38 -1.96 19.59
C ALA A 157 -3.82 -2.24 21.00
N SER A 158 -2.63 -2.83 21.11
CA SER A 158 -1.96 -3.11 22.38
C SER A 158 -1.38 -1.85 23.06
N VAL A 159 -1.05 -0.82 22.29
CA VAL A 159 -0.39 0.40 22.76
C VAL A 159 -1.39 1.53 23.04
N ALA A 160 -2.50 1.59 22.32
CA ALA A 160 -3.55 2.58 22.54
C ALA A 160 -4.09 2.70 23.98
N PRO A 161 -4.38 1.60 24.72
CA PRO A 161 -4.82 1.73 26.11
C PRO A 161 -3.74 2.31 27.03
N LEU A 162 -2.45 2.04 26.74
CA LEU A 162 -1.32 2.60 27.48
C LEU A 162 -1.19 4.11 27.24
N ALA A 163 -1.37 4.55 26.00
CA ALA A 163 -1.38 5.98 25.65
C ALA A 163 -2.56 6.72 26.32
N THR A 164 -3.73 6.09 26.37
CA THR A 164 -4.90 6.63 27.06
C THR A 164 -4.67 6.73 28.56
N THR A 165 -4.01 5.73 29.16
CA THR A 165 -3.66 5.72 30.58
C THR A 165 -2.67 6.84 30.92
N LEU A 166 -1.66 7.06 30.08
CA LEU A 166 -0.73 8.18 30.22
C LEU A 166 -1.45 9.52 30.12
N GLN A 167 -2.33 9.70 29.13
CA GLN A 167 -3.11 10.93 28.98
C GLN A 167 -3.96 11.23 30.22
N LYS A 168 -4.57 10.21 30.81
CA LYS A 168 -5.33 10.36 32.05
C LYS A 168 -4.42 10.75 33.22
N ALA A 169 -3.27 10.10 33.38
CA ALA A 169 -2.32 10.42 34.44
C ALA A 169 -1.72 11.83 34.29
N ASP A 170 -1.45 12.27 33.06
CA ASP A 170 -0.92 13.62 32.80
C ASP A 170 -1.96 14.71 33.08
N SER A 171 -3.24 14.42 32.90
CA SER A 171 -4.33 15.38 33.19
C SER A 171 -4.45 15.74 34.68
N SER A 172 -4.09 14.83 35.59
CA SER A 172 -4.05 15.09 37.04
C SER A 172 -2.68 15.58 37.52
N THR A 173 -1.60 15.15 36.87
CA THR A 173 -0.23 15.48 37.28
C THR A 173 0.08 16.96 37.11
N LYS A 174 -0.22 17.53 35.94
CA LYS A 174 0.11 18.92 35.62
C LYS A 174 -0.49 19.94 36.61
N PRO A 175 -1.81 19.95 36.87
CA PRO A 175 -2.39 20.91 37.82
C PRO A 175 -1.89 20.70 39.26
N ALA A 176 -1.66 19.45 39.70
CA ALA A 176 -1.17 19.16 41.04
C ALA A 176 0.25 19.71 41.27
N VAL A 177 1.13 19.57 40.27
CA VAL A 177 2.51 20.10 40.32
C VAL A 177 2.49 21.63 40.25
N ASP A 178 1.70 22.22 39.36
CA ASP A 178 1.60 23.69 39.24
C ASP A 178 1.06 24.32 40.54
N GLU A 179 0.04 23.72 41.15
CA GLU A 179 -0.50 24.19 42.43
C GLU A 179 0.51 24.06 43.57
N ALA A 180 1.21 22.93 43.67
CA ALA A 180 2.22 22.71 44.69
C ALA A 180 3.41 23.68 44.54
N ASN A 181 3.87 23.94 43.31
CA ASN A 181 4.95 24.89 43.04
C ASN A 181 4.55 26.33 43.38
N ARG A 182 3.33 26.73 42.99
CA ARG A 182 2.82 28.08 43.29
C ARG A 182 2.72 28.32 44.80
N ASP A 183 2.22 27.35 45.54
CA ASP A 183 2.09 27.46 46.99
C ASP A 183 3.45 27.34 47.70
N TYR A 184 4.38 26.57 47.14
CA TYR A 184 5.78 26.52 47.60
C TYR A 184 6.43 27.89 47.48
N GLU A 185 6.37 28.52 46.30
CA GLU A 185 6.94 29.84 46.07
C GLU A 185 6.30 30.89 46.99
N LYS A 186 4.97 30.85 47.16
CA LYS A 186 4.25 31.76 48.04
C LYS A 186 4.71 31.69 49.50
N LEU A 187 5.00 30.48 50.01
CA LEU A 187 5.35 30.26 51.42
C LEU A 187 6.86 30.32 51.70
N THR A 188 7.70 30.23 50.68
CA THR A 188 9.17 30.18 50.84
C THR A 188 9.90 31.43 50.34
N ASN A 189 9.24 32.31 49.58
CA ASN A 189 9.87 33.52 49.06
C ASN A 189 10.22 34.51 50.20
N PRO A 190 11.50 34.87 50.39
CA PRO A 190 11.94 35.81 51.45
C PRO A 190 11.31 37.21 51.37
N ASN A 191 10.81 37.59 50.20
CA ASN A 191 10.20 38.90 49.96
C ASN A 191 8.70 38.95 50.31
N ASN A 192 8.07 37.79 50.60
CA ASN A 192 6.68 37.77 51.04
C ASN A 192 6.57 38.14 52.52
N ALA A 193 5.52 38.89 52.86
CA ALA A 193 5.20 39.20 54.26
C ALA A 193 4.99 37.90 55.04
N ILE A 194 5.82 37.68 56.07
CA ILE A 194 5.76 36.46 56.89
C ILE A 194 4.51 36.53 57.77
N PRO A 195 3.57 35.57 57.63
CA PRO A 195 2.39 35.49 58.50
C PRO A 195 2.79 35.25 59.96
N THR A 196 1.83 35.38 60.88
CA THR A 196 2.08 35.00 62.28
C THR A 196 2.56 33.55 62.38
N PRO A 197 3.46 33.20 63.32
CA PRO A 197 4.06 31.86 63.39
C PRO A 197 3.07 30.69 63.36
N PRO A 198 1.90 30.74 64.04
CA PRO A 198 0.90 29.67 63.96
C PRO A 198 0.29 29.51 62.55
N VAL A 199 0.04 30.63 61.86
CA VAL A 199 -0.54 30.64 60.50
C VAL A 199 0.49 30.14 59.49
N HIS A 200 1.76 30.52 59.65
CA HIS A 200 2.85 30.04 58.80
C HIS A 200 3.05 28.52 58.96
N ALA A 201 3.05 27.99 60.18
CA ALA A 201 3.14 26.55 60.44
C ALA A 201 1.97 25.76 59.82
N ALA A 202 0.74 26.27 59.92
CA ALA A 202 -0.43 25.67 59.28
C ALA A 202 -0.35 25.69 57.74
N GLY A 203 0.18 26.78 57.17
CA GLY A 203 0.45 26.90 55.73
C GLY A 203 1.46 25.89 55.23
N LEU A 204 2.59 25.73 55.95
CA LEU A 204 3.61 24.73 55.64
C LEU A 204 3.06 23.30 55.76
N ALA A 205 2.27 22.99 56.79
CA ALA A 205 1.63 21.68 56.92
C ALA A 205 0.68 21.36 55.75
N THR A 206 0.00 22.39 55.22
CA THR A 206 -0.85 22.27 54.03
C THR A 206 0.00 22.07 52.76
N LEU A 207 1.10 22.81 52.62
CA LEU A 207 2.05 22.67 51.52
C LEU A 207 2.65 21.27 51.45
N VAL A 208 3.05 20.69 52.60
CA VAL A 208 3.56 19.31 52.66
C VAL A 208 2.54 18.30 52.11
N LYS A 209 1.25 18.46 52.43
CA LYS A 209 0.19 17.60 51.87
C LYS A 209 0.02 17.78 50.36
N LYS A 210 0.10 19.02 49.86
CA LYS A 210 0.03 19.31 48.43
C LYS A 210 1.24 18.74 47.67
N LEU A 211 2.44 18.88 48.22
CA LEU A 211 3.67 18.30 47.68
C LEU A 211 3.58 16.77 47.63
N ALA A 212 3.10 16.11 48.69
CA ALA A 212 2.89 14.66 48.69
C ALA A 212 1.86 14.20 47.64
N THR A 213 0.81 15.01 47.42
CA THR A 213 -0.19 14.73 46.37
C THR A 213 0.40 14.88 44.97
N ALA A 214 1.20 15.93 44.74
CA ALA A 214 1.91 16.15 43.49
C ALA A 214 2.94 15.05 43.22
N GLU A 215 3.69 14.62 44.24
CA GLU A 215 4.64 13.51 44.15
C GLU A 215 3.94 12.21 43.74
N GLY A 216 2.81 11.88 44.36
CA GLY A 216 2.00 10.71 44.00
C GLY A 216 1.49 10.77 42.56
N ALA A 217 0.98 11.92 42.12
CA ALA A 217 0.51 12.10 40.74
C ALA A 217 1.65 11.95 39.72
N VAL A 218 2.82 12.53 39.99
CA VAL A 218 4.02 12.38 39.16
C VAL A 218 4.47 10.91 39.10
N ALA A 219 4.45 10.18 40.21
CA ALA A 219 4.79 8.76 40.24
C ALA A 219 3.85 7.92 39.36
N GLU A 220 2.54 8.21 39.35
CA GLU A 220 1.57 7.55 38.47
C GLU A 220 1.81 7.88 36.99
N SER A 221 2.10 9.13 36.64
CA SER A 221 2.48 9.52 35.26
C SER A 221 3.77 8.82 34.81
N ILE A 222 4.79 8.75 35.67
CA ILE A 222 6.04 8.02 35.38
C ILE A 222 5.75 6.54 35.09
N LYS A 223 4.96 5.88 35.94
CA LYS A 223 4.59 4.47 35.76
C LYS A 223 3.82 4.24 34.46
N ALA A 224 2.87 5.11 34.13
CA ALA A 224 2.11 5.04 32.89
C ALA A 224 3.01 5.24 31.65
N ARG A 225 3.97 6.16 31.74
CA ARG A 225 4.94 6.43 30.67
C ARG A 225 5.89 5.26 30.45
N GLN A 226 6.40 4.65 31.52
CA GLN A 226 7.25 3.45 31.45
C GLN A 226 6.50 2.27 30.79
N ALA A 227 5.23 2.06 31.15
CA ALA A 227 4.41 1.02 30.52
C ALA A 227 4.21 1.27 29.02
N LEU A 228 3.94 2.52 28.63
CA LEU A 228 3.80 2.90 27.21
C LEU A 228 5.08 2.67 26.41
N ILE A 229 6.24 3.07 26.95
CA ILE A 229 7.55 2.85 26.31
C ILE A 229 7.79 1.36 26.08
N SER A 230 7.60 0.53 27.11
CA SER A 230 7.77 -0.93 26.99
C SER A 230 6.84 -1.55 25.94
N GLY A 231 5.58 -1.08 25.85
CA GLY A 231 4.64 -1.51 24.81
C GLY A 231 5.08 -1.14 23.40
N LEU A 232 5.61 0.07 23.22
CA LEU A 232 6.14 0.56 21.94
C LEU A 232 7.40 -0.20 21.51
N GLU A 233 8.32 -0.47 22.43
CA GLU A 233 9.54 -1.25 22.16
C GLU A 233 9.21 -2.67 21.71
N LYS A 234 8.28 -3.34 22.39
CA LYS A 234 7.83 -4.68 21.98
C LYS A 234 7.24 -4.69 20.57
N LEU A 235 6.46 -3.66 20.23
CA LEU A 235 5.90 -3.51 18.89
C LEU A 235 6.99 -3.26 17.85
N LEU A 236 7.98 -2.43 18.18
CA LEU A 236 9.14 -2.16 17.34
C LEU A 236 9.93 -3.44 17.04
N ASP A 237 10.22 -4.24 18.07
CA ASP A 237 10.96 -5.49 17.91
C ASP A 237 10.20 -6.51 17.07
N THR A 238 8.88 -6.59 17.25
CA THR A 238 8.01 -7.45 16.42
C THR A 238 8.10 -7.05 14.94
N ASN A 239 8.07 -5.74 14.64
CA ASN A 239 8.18 -5.25 13.27
C ASN A 239 9.57 -5.45 12.68
N LYS A 240 10.64 -5.26 13.47
CA LYS A 240 12.01 -5.58 13.04
C LYS A 240 12.18 -7.06 12.68
N ALA A 241 11.59 -7.97 13.47
CA ALA A 241 11.63 -9.40 13.19
C ALA A 241 10.88 -9.75 11.89
N LYS A 242 9.67 -9.19 11.69
CA LYS A 242 8.91 -9.36 10.44
C LYS A 242 9.68 -8.82 9.23
N LEU A 243 10.27 -7.63 9.34
CA LEU A 243 11.08 -7.02 8.29
C LEU A 243 12.26 -7.91 7.89
N SER A 244 13.01 -8.42 8.88
CA SER A 244 14.13 -9.32 8.61
C SER A 244 13.70 -10.62 7.92
N ALA A 245 12.55 -11.18 8.30
CA ALA A 245 11.99 -12.36 7.64
C ALA A 245 11.58 -12.06 6.18
N GLU A 246 10.96 -10.92 5.92
CA GLU A 246 10.59 -10.49 4.56
C GLU A 246 11.83 -10.22 3.70
N GLU A 247 12.89 -9.62 4.25
CA GLU A 247 14.17 -9.44 3.55
C GLU A 247 14.81 -10.78 3.19
N ALA A 248 14.78 -11.76 4.09
CA ALA A 248 15.26 -13.12 3.82
C ALA A 248 14.43 -13.82 2.73
N GLN A 249 13.10 -13.66 2.75
CA GLN A 249 12.22 -14.17 1.71
C GLN A 249 12.53 -13.56 0.34
N VAL A 250 12.78 -12.25 0.28
CA VAL A 250 13.17 -11.58 -0.97
C VAL A 250 14.51 -12.11 -1.48
N ALA A 251 15.48 -12.33 -0.60
CA ALA A 251 16.77 -12.92 -0.98
C ALA A 251 16.62 -14.34 -1.54
N GLU A 252 15.80 -15.17 -0.89
CA GLU A 252 15.50 -16.52 -1.36
C GLU A 252 14.80 -16.52 -2.72
N LEU A 253 13.78 -15.68 -2.90
CA LEU A 253 13.07 -15.56 -4.18
C LEU A 253 14.00 -15.08 -5.30
N ARG A 254 14.92 -14.15 -5.00
CA ARG A 254 15.95 -13.72 -5.97
C ARG A 254 16.89 -14.86 -6.34
N ALA A 255 17.35 -15.63 -5.37
CA ALA A 255 18.24 -16.76 -5.61
C ALA A 255 17.55 -17.84 -6.47
N ARG A 256 16.30 -18.19 -6.14
CA ARG A 256 15.46 -19.11 -6.95
C ARG A 256 15.26 -18.58 -8.37
N LYS A 257 14.96 -17.29 -8.52
CA LYS A 257 14.81 -16.65 -9.84
C LYS A 257 16.10 -16.76 -10.66
N SER A 258 17.25 -16.44 -10.07
CA SER A 258 18.55 -16.54 -10.74
C SER A 258 18.87 -17.97 -11.18
N ALA A 259 18.55 -18.97 -10.35
CA ALA A 259 18.76 -20.37 -10.69
C ALA A 259 17.89 -20.81 -11.89
N ILE A 260 16.62 -20.39 -11.91
CA ILE A 260 15.70 -20.66 -13.03
C ILE A 260 16.16 -19.94 -14.31
N GLU A 261 16.59 -18.69 -14.22
CA GLU A 261 17.14 -17.94 -15.37
C GLU A 261 18.43 -18.58 -15.91
N GLY A 262 19.28 -19.12 -15.02
CA GLY A 262 20.45 -19.90 -15.38
C GLY A 262 20.09 -21.15 -16.19
N ARG A 263 19.20 -21.98 -15.65
CA ARG A 263 18.69 -23.17 -16.35
C ARG A 263 18.04 -22.82 -17.69
N LYS A 264 17.23 -21.77 -17.73
CA LYS A 264 16.60 -21.30 -18.96
C LYS A 264 17.65 -21.03 -20.03
N ARG A 265 18.74 -20.36 -19.68
CA ARG A 265 19.86 -20.07 -20.59
C ARG A 265 20.57 -21.34 -21.06
N GLU A 266 20.83 -22.28 -20.16
CA GLU A 266 21.48 -23.57 -20.50
C GLU A 266 20.62 -24.39 -21.48
N VAL A 267 19.30 -24.43 -21.26
CA VAL A 267 18.37 -25.11 -22.18
C VAL A 267 18.32 -24.40 -23.53
N GLU A 268 18.25 -23.07 -23.55
CA GLU A 268 18.31 -22.28 -24.79
C GLU A 268 19.61 -22.50 -25.56
N GLU A 269 20.76 -22.56 -24.86
CA GLU A 269 22.07 -22.81 -25.46
C GLU A 269 22.18 -24.25 -26.00
N ALA A 270 21.62 -25.24 -25.30
CA ALA A 270 21.60 -26.63 -25.77
C ALA A 270 20.79 -26.80 -27.06
N ILE A 271 19.67 -26.07 -27.18
CA ILE A 271 18.85 -26.01 -28.40
C ILE A 271 19.66 -25.37 -29.54
N LEU A 272 20.33 -24.24 -29.27
CA LEU A 272 21.15 -23.53 -30.25
C LEU A 272 22.34 -24.36 -30.77
N LYS A 273 22.95 -25.17 -29.91
CA LYS A 273 24.06 -26.08 -30.27
C LYS A 273 23.60 -27.37 -30.96
N GLY A 274 22.29 -27.63 -31.03
CA GLY A 274 21.74 -28.83 -31.68
C GLY A 274 22.05 -30.13 -30.92
N LEU A 275 22.19 -30.09 -29.59
CA LEU A 275 22.35 -31.29 -28.76
C LEU A 275 21.12 -32.21 -28.90
N SER A 276 21.31 -33.52 -28.68
CA SER A 276 20.24 -34.50 -28.80
C SER A 276 19.13 -34.24 -27.77
N VAL A 277 17.95 -34.79 -28.01
CA VAL A 277 16.77 -34.61 -27.13
C VAL A 277 17.05 -35.17 -25.73
N GLU A 278 17.84 -36.23 -25.64
CA GLU A 278 18.27 -36.85 -24.38
C GLU A 278 19.16 -35.91 -23.56
N ASP A 279 20.09 -35.22 -24.20
CA ASP A 279 20.98 -34.25 -23.56
C ASP A 279 20.24 -32.99 -23.11
N GLN A 280 19.30 -32.49 -23.92
CA GLN A 280 18.43 -31.35 -23.56
C GLN A 280 17.52 -31.68 -22.37
N HIS A 281 16.99 -32.91 -22.32
CA HIS A 281 16.17 -33.39 -21.21
C HIS A 281 17.00 -33.56 -19.93
N ALA A 282 18.24 -34.04 -20.02
CA ALA A 282 19.15 -34.15 -18.89
C ALA A 282 19.50 -32.79 -18.26
N ILE A 283 19.75 -31.76 -19.07
CA ILE A 283 20.01 -30.37 -18.61
C ILE A 283 18.77 -29.79 -17.90
N SER A 284 17.58 -30.06 -18.44
CA SER A 284 16.32 -29.61 -17.87
C SER A 284 15.99 -30.28 -16.52
N ALA A 285 16.35 -31.57 -16.39
CA ALA A 285 16.08 -32.41 -15.23
C ALA A 285 17.16 -32.33 -14.13
N ALA A 286 18.29 -31.69 -14.38
CA ALA A 286 19.35 -31.52 -13.38
C ALA A 286 18.82 -30.85 -12.09
N PRO A 287 19.42 -31.06 -10.91
CA PRO A 287 19.07 -30.31 -9.71
C PRO A 287 19.48 -28.83 -9.85
N LEU A 288 18.61 -27.89 -9.44
CA LEU A 288 18.91 -26.45 -9.44
C LEU A 288 19.84 -26.13 -8.26
N SER A 289 21.07 -25.72 -8.53
CA SER A 289 21.96 -25.20 -7.50
C SER A 289 21.58 -23.76 -7.17
N VAL A 290 20.85 -23.56 -6.07
CA VAL A 290 20.61 -22.24 -5.51
C VAL A 290 21.85 -21.86 -4.70
N SER A 291 22.85 -21.25 -5.34
CA SER A 291 24.01 -20.69 -4.63
C SER A 291 23.62 -19.40 -3.92
N GLY A 292 23.10 -19.57 -2.70
CA GLY A 292 22.85 -18.53 -1.70
C GLY A 292 22.76 -19.23 -0.34
N GLY A 293 23.91 -19.57 0.23
CA GLY A 293 24.05 -20.72 1.13
C GLY A 293 23.55 -20.57 2.57
N PHE A 294 23.25 -21.74 3.15
CA PHE A 294 23.72 -22.18 4.46
C PHE A 294 24.09 -23.65 4.31
N GLY A 295 25.31 -24.02 4.71
CA GLY A 295 25.82 -25.38 4.53
C GLY A 295 25.18 -26.38 5.48
N THR A 296 24.83 -27.55 4.95
CA THR A 296 24.90 -28.82 5.67
C THR A 296 25.22 -29.93 4.64
N ASN A 297 26.38 -30.56 4.82
CA ASN A 297 26.85 -31.85 4.31
C ASN A 297 26.12 -32.47 3.09
N ALA A 298 26.85 -32.57 1.98
CA ALA A 298 26.75 -33.73 1.09
C ALA A 298 28.16 -34.08 0.60
N GLU A 299 28.58 -35.29 0.94
CA GLU A 299 29.89 -35.86 0.69
C GLU A 299 30.27 -35.83 -0.79
N SER A 300 31.49 -35.38 -1.03
CA SER A 300 32.22 -35.51 -2.27
C SER A 300 32.62 -36.98 -2.49
N SER A 301 31.86 -37.73 -3.30
CA SER A 301 32.35 -38.96 -3.92
C SER A 301 32.95 -38.64 -5.30
N LEU A 302 34.20 -38.16 -5.31
CA LEU A 302 35.00 -38.09 -6.54
C LEU A 302 35.44 -39.51 -6.94
N GLN A 303 35.00 -39.92 -8.11
CA GLN A 303 35.29 -41.21 -8.72
C GLN A 303 36.73 -41.23 -9.26
N ARG A 304 37.54 -42.17 -8.75
CA ARG A 304 38.97 -42.38 -9.06
C ARG A 304 39.12 -43.07 -10.44
N PRO A 305 40.02 -42.61 -11.34
CA PRO A 305 40.34 -43.36 -12.56
C PRO A 305 41.32 -44.52 -12.25
N ASN A 306 41.12 -45.64 -12.93
CA ASN A 306 41.87 -46.88 -12.80
C ASN A 306 43.28 -46.73 -13.42
N ILE A 307 44.35 -47.06 -12.69
CA ILE A 307 45.68 -47.30 -13.27
C ILE A 307 46.30 -48.58 -12.69
N GLU A 308 46.89 -49.31 -13.62
CA GLU A 308 47.44 -50.65 -13.69
C GLU A 308 48.51 -51.01 -12.64
N ALA A 309 48.55 -52.29 -12.26
CA ALA A 309 49.46 -52.86 -11.27
C ALA A 309 50.84 -53.16 -11.85
N LEU A 310 51.89 -52.63 -11.22
CA LEU A 310 53.27 -53.06 -11.45
C LEU A 310 53.98 -53.35 -10.12
N THR A 311 54.65 -54.50 -10.15
CA THR A 311 55.37 -55.28 -9.14
C THR A 311 56.37 -54.49 -8.28
N PRO A 312 56.58 -54.89 -7.00
CA PRO A 312 57.56 -54.25 -6.13
C PRO A 312 58.95 -54.91 -6.25
N PRO A 313 60.02 -54.20 -5.86
CA PRO A 313 61.19 -54.87 -5.29
C PRO A 313 61.47 -54.44 -3.84
N PRO A 314 62.18 -55.29 -3.08
CA PRO A 314 62.31 -55.20 -1.62
C PRO A 314 63.57 -54.44 -1.22
N VAL A 315 63.67 -53.99 0.03
CA VAL A 315 64.87 -54.21 0.87
C VAL A 315 64.61 -53.87 2.34
N GLU A 316 65.28 -54.67 3.16
CA GLU A 316 65.29 -54.81 4.62
C GLU A 316 66.00 -53.65 5.34
N SER A 317 65.64 -53.41 6.61
CA SER A 317 66.60 -53.21 7.73
C SER A 317 65.85 -53.02 9.05
N PHE A 318 65.96 -53.97 10.00
CA PHE A 318 66.90 -53.94 11.15
C PHE A 318 66.81 -52.60 11.92
N THR A 319 66.51 -52.44 13.22
CA THR A 319 66.45 -53.30 14.41
C THR A 319 65.92 -52.44 15.59
N PRO A 320 65.60 -53.03 16.77
CA PRO A 320 64.74 -52.49 17.82
C PRO A 320 65.52 -51.93 19.03
N VAL A 321 64.82 -51.26 19.97
CA VAL A 321 65.01 -51.25 21.46
C VAL A 321 64.10 -50.14 22.03
N GLY A 322 63.44 -50.19 23.19
CA GLY A 322 63.35 -51.11 24.30
C GLY A 322 62.43 -50.48 25.37
N SER A 323 61.58 -51.28 26.01
CA SER A 323 60.70 -50.88 27.14
C SER A 323 61.49 -50.58 28.42
N PRO A 324 60.89 -49.94 29.45
CA PRO A 324 60.14 -50.73 30.44
C PRO A 324 58.84 -50.07 30.97
N GLN A 325 57.87 -50.93 31.28
CA GLN A 325 56.67 -50.76 32.14
C GLN A 325 57.07 -50.99 33.64
N PRO A 326 56.21 -50.99 34.70
CA PRO A 326 54.73 -50.97 34.74
C PRO A 326 54.08 -50.16 35.91
N PHE A 327 52.76 -49.90 35.84
CA PHE A 327 51.85 -50.18 36.96
C PHE A 327 50.40 -50.31 36.47
N VAL A 328 49.82 -51.49 36.71
CA VAL A 328 48.38 -51.83 36.59
C VAL A 328 47.93 -52.33 37.96
N PRO A 329 46.69 -52.02 38.39
CA PRO A 329 45.69 -53.08 38.62
C PRO A 329 44.24 -52.62 38.30
N ASN A 330 43.23 -53.45 38.00
CA ASN A 330 43.05 -54.88 37.75
C ASN A 330 41.64 -55.09 37.12
N ASP A 331 41.39 -56.30 36.61
CA ASP A 331 40.06 -56.93 36.38
C ASP A 331 39.37 -56.83 35.00
N VAL A 332 40.04 -57.41 33.98
CA VAL A 332 39.67 -58.63 33.22
C VAL A 332 38.19 -58.89 32.81
N LEU A 333 37.95 -58.77 31.47
CA LEU A 333 37.27 -59.65 30.47
C LEU A 333 35.87 -60.29 30.74
N PRO A 334 35.12 -60.81 29.71
CA PRO A 334 35.32 -60.76 28.25
C PRO A 334 34.04 -60.47 27.40
N GLU A 335 34.22 -60.22 26.10
CA GLU A 335 33.18 -60.42 25.07
C GLU A 335 33.14 -61.92 24.68
N PRO A 336 31.98 -62.56 24.37
CA PRO A 336 31.74 -62.87 22.95
C PRO A 336 30.27 -63.12 22.49
N ALA A 337 30.13 -63.11 21.15
CA ALA A 337 29.30 -63.98 20.27
C ALA A 337 27.84 -63.62 19.87
N ALA A 338 27.71 -63.22 18.60
CA ALA A 338 26.99 -63.86 17.47
C ALA A 338 25.53 -64.39 17.61
N GLU A 339 24.61 -63.68 16.94
CA GLU A 339 23.35 -64.07 16.25
C GLU A 339 22.27 -64.96 16.96
N PRO A 340 21.14 -65.33 16.32
CA PRO A 340 19.86 -64.57 16.32
C PRO A 340 18.65 -65.43 16.77
N ILE A 341 17.63 -64.88 17.43
CA ILE A 341 16.39 -65.64 17.69
C ILE A 341 15.14 -64.73 17.61
N GLU A 342 14.31 -64.96 16.59
CA GLU A 342 12.91 -64.51 16.52
C GLU A 342 12.06 -65.18 17.61
N PRO A 343 10.98 -64.52 18.07
CA PRO A 343 9.78 -65.30 18.36
C PRO A 343 8.51 -64.80 17.65
N ILE A 344 7.89 -65.79 17.03
CA ILE A 344 6.59 -65.90 16.40
C ILE A 344 5.43 -65.55 17.36
N ALA A 345 4.39 -64.97 16.78
CA ALA A 345 3.11 -64.58 17.37
C ALA A 345 2.22 -65.77 17.80
N VAL A 346 1.40 -65.58 18.85
CA VAL A 346 0.15 -66.33 19.12
C VAL A 346 -0.87 -65.40 19.84
N PRO A 347 -2.20 -65.55 19.64
CA PRO A 347 -3.14 -64.42 19.53
C PRO A 347 -4.32 -64.40 20.55
N ALA A 348 -5.17 -63.35 20.37
CA ALA A 348 -6.65 -63.32 20.54
C ALA A 348 -7.23 -62.95 21.94
N PRO A 349 -8.56 -62.69 22.08
CA PRO A 349 -9.42 -61.60 21.52
C PRO A 349 -10.38 -61.04 22.64
N PRO A 350 -11.61 -60.52 22.38
CA PRO A 350 -12.07 -59.33 21.64
C PRO A 350 -12.90 -58.33 22.51
N GLY A 351 -13.19 -57.12 21.99
CA GLY A 351 -14.39 -56.35 22.37
C GLY A 351 -14.30 -54.81 22.37
N THR A 352 -14.81 -54.19 21.28
CA THR A 352 -15.58 -52.90 21.20
C THR A 352 -14.98 -51.60 21.79
N THR A 353 -14.99 -50.40 21.20
CA THR A 353 -15.46 -49.78 19.95
C THR A 353 -14.95 -48.32 19.94
N ALA A 354 -14.98 -47.70 18.76
CA ALA A 354 -15.08 -46.26 18.45
C ALA A 354 -13.78 -45.48 18.11
N THR A 355 -13.50 -45.16 16.83
CA THR A 355 -14.01 -43.99 16.02
C THR A 355 -13.23 -42.72 16.41
N SER A 356 -12.59 -41.90 15.56
CA SER A 356 -12.52 -41.79 14.10
C SER A 356 -11.46 -40.75 13.68
N THR A 357 -10.74 -41.13 12.62
CA THR A 357 -10.29 -40.42 11.40
C THR A 357 -9.69 -39.00 11.39
N ALA A 358 -8.47 -38.94 10.85
CA ALA A 358 -7.95 -37.89 9.95
C ALA A 358 -7.74 -38.54 8.55
N PRO A 359 -7.94 -37.83 7.42
CA PRO A 359 -7.71 -38.42 6.11
C PRO A 359 -6.30 -38.15 5.58
N VAL A 360 -5.75 -39.22 5.00
CA VAL A 360 -4.52 -39.33 4.23
C VAL A 360 -4.78 -39.04 2.75
N THR A 361 -3.75 -38.53 2.09
CA THR A 361 -3.51 -38.34 0.65
C THR A 361 -3.74 -39.57 -0.23
N GLY A 362 -4.23 -39.38 -1.46
CA GLY A 362 -4.26 -40.41 -2.51
C GLY A 362 -3.96 -39.82 -3.90
N ILE A 363 -2.84 -40.27 -4.49
CA ILE A 363 -2.32 -39.98 -5.82
C ILE A 363 -2.97 -40.91 -6.85
N GLY A 364 -3.28 -40.41 -8.06
CA GLY A 364 -3.66 -41.21 -9.23
C GLY A 364 -3.08 -40.64 -10.53
N SER A 365 -2.42 -41.51 -11.32
CA SER A 365 -1.62 -41.24 -12.51
C SER A 365 -2.41 -40.89 -13.80
N PRO A 366 -1.78 -40.33 -14.85
CA PRO A 366 -2.45 -39.67 -15.98
C PRO A 366 -2.64 -40.56 -17.23
N LYS A 367 -3.55 -40.12 -18.13
CA LYS A 367 -3.89 -40.73 -19.43
C LYS A 367 -3.23 -39.95 -20.60
N PRO A 368 -2.79 -40.60 -21.71
CA PRO A 368 -2.03 -39.95 -22.79
C PRO A 368 -2.91 -39.19 -23.81
N PRO A 369 -2.33 -38.28 -24.63
CA PRO A 369 -3.05 -37.37 -25.52
C PRO A 369 -3.31 -37.99 -26.90
N GLN A 370 -4.36 -37.49 -27.59
CA GLN A 370 -4.64 -37.78 -28.99
C GLN A 370 -4.30 -36.56 -29.85
N ASP A 371 -3.56 -36.83 -30.93
CA ASP A 371 -3.28 -35.96 -32.07
C ASP A 371 -4.57 -35.45 -32.75
N VAL A 372 -4.56 -34.17 -33.14
CA VAL A 372 -5.25 -33.67 -34.33
C VAL A 372 -4.64 -32.32 -34.76
N ASP A 373 -3.81 -32.38 -35.79
CA ASP A 373 -3.51 -31.27 -36.71
C ASP A 373 -4.71 -31.07 -37.66
N LEU A 374 -4.94 -29.83 -38.11
CA LEU A 374 -5.42 -29.49 -39.46
C LEU A 374 -5.67 -27.98 -39.57
N SER A 375 -4.59 -27.30 -39.91
CA SER A 375 -4.52 -26.24 -40.91
C SER A 375 -5.52 -26.42 -42.07
N ALA A 376 -6.74 -25.90 -41.93
CA ALA A 376 -7.66 -25.69 -43.05
C ALA A 376 -8.75 -24.67 -42.67
N LYS A 377 -8.59 -23.41 -43.09
CA LYS A 377 -9.64 -22.50 -43.58
C LYS A 377 -9.10 -21.08 -43.77
N ILE A 378 -8.38 -20.89 -44.87
CA ILE A 378 -8.41 -19.66 -45.65
C ILE A 378 -9.34 -19.94 -46.85
N THR A 379 -10.02 -18.89 -47.31
CA THR A 379 -10.67 -18.66 -48.62
C THR A 379 -12.21 -18.71 -48.69
N GLN A 380 -12.73 -17.65 -49.33
CA GLN A 380 -14.04 -17.46 -50.00
C GLN A 380 -15.26 -17.11 -49.11
N ALA A 381 -16.15 -16.17 -49.46
CA ALA A 381 -16.34 -15.35 -50.66
C ALA A 381 -17.31 -14.16 -50.39
N THR A 382 -17.19 -13.13 -51.23
CA THR A 382 -18.21 -12.11 -51.59
C THR A 382 -19.50 -12.72 -52.15
N PRO A 383 -20.60 -11.93 -52.21
CA PRO A 383 -21.07 -11.53 -53.54
C PRO A 383 -21.47 -10.04 -53.69
N ALA A 384 -21.40 -9.61 -54.95
CA ALA A 384 -21.97 -8.40 -55.58
C ALA A 384 -23.52 -8.34 -55.45
N GLY A 385 -24.26 -7.27 -55.76
CA GLY A 385 -24.03 -6.01 -56.48
C GLY A 385 -25.35 -5.19 -56.51
N ASP A 386 -25.38 -4.14 -57.36
CA ASP A 386 -26.41 -3.10 -57.58
C ASP A 386 -26.44 -1.95 -56.55
N GLY A 387 -26.35 -0.66 -56.90
CA GLY A 387 -26.31 0.04 -58.18
C GLY A 387 -26.84 1.48 -57.99
N MET A 388 -26.23 2.44 -58.69
CA MET A 388 -26.76 3.78 -59.06
C MET A 388 -26.47 5.04 -58.18
N ASN A 389 -25.52 5.84 -58.68
CA ASN A 389 -25.48 7.30 -58.93
C ASN A 389 -25.98 8.34 -57.89
N GLY A 390 -25.13 9.35 -57.64
CA GLY A 390 -25.59 10.68 -57.21
C GLY A 390 -24.53 11.65 -56.68
N ALA A 391 -23.85 12.34 -57.62
CA ALA A 391 -23.28 13.69 -57.57
C ALA A 391 -22.66 14.29 -56.28
N VAL A 392 -21.42 14.73 -56.48
CA VAL A 392 -20.57 15.60 -55.66
C VAL A 392 -21.14 17.02 -55.64
N GLU A 393 -21.28 17.64 -54.46
CA GLU A 393 -21.27 19.10 -54.35
C GLU A 393 -20.56 19.54 -53.07
N TYR A 394 -19.40 20.17 -53.26
CA TYR A 394 -18.66 20.92 -52.25
C TYR A 394 -19.40 22.22 -51.96
N HIS A 395 -19.63 22.53 -50.68
CA HIS A 395 -19.78 23.93 -50.28
C HIS A 395 -18.99 24.25 -49.03
N ASP A 396 -17.89 24.96 -49.30
CA ASP A 396 -17.15 25.86 -48.43
C ASP A 396 -18.09 26.83 -47.68
N ARG A 397 -17.81 27.09 -46.41
CA ARG A 397 -18.37 28.23 -45.67
C ARG A 397 -17.26 28.96 -44.95
N SER A 398 -16.62 29.80 -45.73
CA SER A 398 -15.81 30.94 -45.33
C SER A 398 -16.66 32.06 -44.70
N ALA A 399 -15.96 32.87 -43.91
CA ALA A 399 -16.41 33.90 -42.98
C ALA A 399 -17.34 35.00 -43.54
N LYS A 400 -18.18 35.56 -42.66
CA LYS A 400 -18.79 36.89 -42.85
C LYS A 400 -18.58 37.79 -41.63
N LYS A 401 -17.70 38.78 -41.83
CA LYS A 401 -17.63 40.05 -41.10
C LYS A 401 -18.85 40.92 -41.41
N ARG A 402 -19.26 41.78 -40.45
CA ARG A 402 -19.85 43.14 -40.56
C ARG A 402 -20.49 43.51 -39.20
N LYS A 403 -20.53 44.74 -38.67
CA LYS A 403 -19.87 46.04 -38.91
C LYS A 403 -20.33 46.98 -37.77
N LEU A 404 -19.52 47.97 -37.40
CA LEU A 404 -19.80 49.05 -36.43
C LEU A 404 -20.86 50.08 -36.89
N SER A 405 -21.48 50.75 -35.90
CA SER A 405 -21.90 52.18 -35.86
C SER A 405 -22.07 52.55 -34.35
N ARG A 406 -21.31 53.43 -33.67
CA ARG A 406 -21.22 54.92 -33.69
C ARG A 406 -22.62 55.60 -33.73
N SER A 407 -23.02 56.60 -32.93
CA SER A 407 -22.33 57.69 -32.20
C SER A 407 -23.29 58.42 -31.21
N LEU A 408 -22.79 59.06 -30.14
CA LEU A 408 -22.75 60.53 -29.83
C LEU A 408 -24.05 61.28 -29.46
N GLY A 409 -23.94 62.14 -28.42
CA GLY A 409 -24.78 63.33 -28.11
C GLY A 409 -25.68 63.15 -26.87
N GLU A 410 -25.33 63.58 -25.66
CA GLU A 410 -25.38 64.96 -25.07
C GLU A 410 -26.79 65.59 -24.94
N ASP A 411 -27.03 66.06 -23.70
CA ASP A 411 -27.94 67.09 -23.18
C ASP A 411 -29.48 66.88 -23.05
N GLU A 412 -29.94 66.93 -21.78
CA GLU A 412 -30.95 67.86 -21.19
C GLU A 412 -31.53 67.22 -19.90
N MET A 413 -31.22 67.69 -18.68
CA MET A 413 -31.74 68.88 -17.98
C MET A 413 -33.16 68.71 -17.39
N ALA A 414 -33.24 68.61 -16.06
CA ALA A 414 -34.25 69.17 -15.12
C ALA A 414 -33.92 68.65 -13.70
N ALA A 415 -33.36 69.39 -12.74
CA ALA A 415 -33.74 70.66 -12.10
C ALA A 415 -34.73 70.51 -10.92
N PHE A 416 -34.43 71.28 -9.87
CA PHE A 416 -35.11 71.56 -8.58
C PHE A 416 -34.81 70.62 -7.39
N GLU A 417 -33.91 70.99 -6.46
CA GLU A 417 -34.00 72.04 -5.38
C GLU A 417 -34.70 71.50 -4.11
N GLY A 418 -34.32 71.83 -2.87
CA GLY A 418 -33.36 72.79 -2.30
C GLY A 418 -32.75 72.21 -1.00
N ASP A 419 -31.58 72.64 -0.52
CA ASP A 419 -31.14 73.96 -0.02
C ASP A 419 -31.45 74.19 1.47
N ASN A 420 -30.56 74.97 2.12
CA ASN A 420 -30.37 75.31 3.54
C ASN A 420 -29.54 74.33 4.40
N GLU A 421 -28.58 74.74 5.21
CA GLU A 421 -27.86 76.00 5.50
C GLU A 421 -26.74 75.57 6.49
N ILE A 422 -25.46 75.84 6.23
CA ILE A 422 -24.67 76.94 6.79
C ILE A 422 -24.05 76.68 8.20
N GLN A 423 -22.72 76.63 8.18
CA GLN A 423 -21.69 77.24 9.06
C GLN A 423 -21.60 76.99 10.58
N GLY A 424 -20.32 76.91 10.99
CA GLY A 424 -19.79 77.40 12.28
C GLY A 424 -19.23 76.28 13.15
N LEU A 425 -18.03 75.74 12.90
CA LEU A 425 -16.72 76.27 13.32
C LEU A 425 -16.65 76.83 14.76
N ASP A 426 -15.87 76.10 15.56
CA ASP A 426 -15.00 76.50 16.67
C ASP A 426 -15.57 77.19 17.92
N GLU A 427 -15.37 76.54 19.07
CA GLU A 427 -14.53 77.00 20.21
C GLU A 427 -14.85 76.12 21.45
N ARG A 428 -13.93 75.26 21.89
CA ARG A 428 -12.92 75.55 22.93
C ARG A 428 -13.46 75.43 24.37
N MET A 429 -12.90 74.43 25.09
CA MET A 429 -12.69 74.37 26.55
C MET A 429 -13.88 74.10 27.51
N GLY A 430 -13.67 73.10 28.38
CA GLY A 430 -14.43 72.85 29.62
C GLY A 430 -15.34 71.63 29.50
N SER A 431 -15.29 70.59 30.31
CA SER A 431 -14.63 70.38 31.59
C SER A 431 -14.61 68.87 31.87
N LEU A 432 -13.57 68.41 32.56
CA LEU A 432 -13.61 67.25 33.44
C LEU A 432 -14.96 67.15 34.17
N ILE A 433 -15.60 65.98 34.11
CA ILE A 433 -15.91 65.09 35.24
C ILE A 433 -16.20 63.70 34.67
#